data_AF-A0A6F8XJV3-F1
#
_entry.id   AF-A0A6F8XJV3-F1
#
_cell.length_a   1.000
_cell.length_b   1.000
_cell.length_c   1.000
_cell.angle_alpha   90.00
_cell.angle_beta   90.00
_cell.angle_gamma   90.00
#
_symmetry.space_group_name_H-M   'P 1'
#
loop_
_entity.id
_entity.type
_entity.pdbx_description
1 polymer ?
#
loop_
_entity_poly.entity_id
_entity_poly.type
_entity_poly.pdbx_seq_one_letter_code
_entity_poly.pdbx_strand_id
1 'polypeptide(L)'
;MTTGGLATRADAHTRGVVEVPSSVVASDGQSYHITNHLTKAATGERGRHDQRREYLLAWAGDESNNAPNPTTATEPDFLAIIDVTKGSRHYGKVVNTVTMDTVFGNEPHHLQYQWHKGDKVFAGGLLSDITYVFDIKHLPVVRISGVVPGAATPCGSVPDAYQVLSDGTAYGTYLGGPDVAGPCTYSDGQTRVGNGFGGSPGEIVRISPKGELLAEIPAASTVDEGDVCNNIPALPLSSCANPHGVAVREDLNRMVTGDFLEARNFLGGPPPAEILIRNTVRIFDISNRARPKLVSVSKLPPGPRQVPDVALTEPFGPMETAMPHKAKNRGAFTTNLSGVLYYAPDITVTNPQWRVVYDDLNAFQRLFPEQTPTSIVDGASWSQVSPDDRYLYRLIPGGGVGSPGDTDTGMLLTLDIRKLLDAGRGVKCRIDTVEEIGAGGAERDCPSLVSAVPIEDLTPGGAHWAAMDNFQIGPGGFYKEAEQTRRIAVSNYFLAATGRGGNHELCLFNVSLGGQLSPDEGFRDEHRHTPCVNFNRATWPHGATGNARPHGILFAVADADIR
;
A
#
# COMPACT_ATOMS: atom_id res chain seq x y z
N MET A 1 10.22 -20.14 54.36
CA MET A 1 9.85 -21.45 53.77
C MET A 1 8.34 -21.44 53.66
N THR A 2 7.67 -21.48 52.52
CA THR A 2 8.02 -21.89 51.16
C THR A 2 7.05 -21.19 50.20
N THR A 3 7.61 -20.61 49.14
CA THR A 3 6.95 -20.04 47.97
C THR A 3 6.28 -21.13 47.14
N GLY A 4 4.95 -21.06 46.96
CA GLY A 4 4.21 -21.87 46.00
C GLY A 4 4.02 -21.08 44.72
N GLY A 5 4.82 -21.39 43.70
CA GLY A 5 4.71 -20.78 42.37
C GLY A 5 3.40 -21.16 41.68
N LEU A 6 2.70 -20.15 41.18
CA LEU A 6 1.67 -20.32 40.16
C LEU A 6 2.39 -20.68 38.85
N ALA A 7 2.41 -21.98 38.53
CA ALA A 7 2.72 -22.43 37.18
C ALA A 7 1.63 -21.88 36.26
N THR A 8 2.01 -20.94 35.39
CA THR A 8 1.20 -20.50 34.26
C THR A 8 0.86 -21.73 33.43
N ARG A 9 -0.44 -22.01 33.24
CA ARG A 9 -0.86 -23.00 32.26
C ARG A 9 -0.41 -22.49 30.90
N ALA A 10 0.55 -23.15 30.28
CA ALA A 10 0.82 -22.96 28.85
C ALA A 10 -0.51 -23.12 28.09
N ASP A 11 -0.89 -22.08 27.38
CA ASP A 11 -2.15 -22.03 26.66
C ASP A 11 -2.23 -23.21 25.68
N ALA A 12 -3.39 -23.86 25.56
CA ALA A 12 -3.51 -25.07 24.74
C ALA A 12 -3.19 -24.79 23.24
N HIS A 13 -3.28 -23.54 22.84
CA HIS A 13 -3.09 -23.02 21.47
C HIS A 13 -1.63 -22.85 21.05
N THR A 14 -0.68 -22.66 21.97
CA THR A 14 0.76 -22.54 21.63
C THR A 14 1.46 -23.91 21.54
N ARG A 15 0.74 -25.02 21.77
CA ARG A 15 1.31 -26.37 21.71
C ARG A 15 1.80 -26.74 20.31
N GLY A 16 3.11 -26.78 20.15
CA GLY A 16 3.78 -27.11 18.89
C GLY A 16 4.02 -25.91 17.98
N VAL A 17 3.95 -24.70 18.54
CA VAL A 17 4.55 -23.50 17.97
C VAL A 17 6.05 -23.52 18.28
N VAL A 18 6.89 -23.20 17.30
CA VAL A 18 8.34 -23.06 17.46
C VAL A 18 8.70 -21.59 17.35
N GLU A 19 9.32 -21.07 18.41
CA GLU A 19 9.80 -19.68 18.45
C GLU A 19 11.20 -19.56 17.84
N VAL A 20 11.38 -18.58 16.96
CA VAL A 20 12.69 -18.24 16.38
C VAL A 20 12.91 -16.72 16.45
N PRO A 21 13.72 -16.24 17.42
CA PRO A 21 13.99 -14.81 17.56
C PRO A 21 15.01 -14.32 16.53
N SER A 22 14.94 -13.04 16.20
CA SER A 22 15.94 -12.30 15.43
C SER A 22 16.02 -10.87 15.98
N SER A 23 17.20 -10.25 15.88
CA SER A 23 17.37 -8.86 16.32
C SER A 23 18.39 -8.12 15.47
N VAL A 24 18.30 -6.79 15.49
CA VAL A 24 19.25 -5.87 14.87
C VAL A 24 19.41 -4.63 15.75
N VAL A 25 20.58 -4.01 15.74
CA VAL A 25 20.80 -2.71 16.38
C VAL A 25 20.68 -1.64 15.30
N ALA A 26 19.78 -0.67 15.50
CA ALA A 26 19.55 0.42 14.55
C ALA A 26 20.54 1.59 14.75
N SER A 27 20.43 2.62 13.91
CA SER A 27 21.30 3.80 13.93
C SER A 27 21.17 4.64 15.21
N ASP A 28 20.07 4.52 15.93
CA ASP A 28 19.85 5.15 17.24
C ASP A 28 20.50 4.39 18.41
N GLY A 29 21.12 3.23 18.14
CA GLY A 29 21.75 2.36 19.12
C GLY A 29 20.79 1.44 19.87
N GLN A 30 19.48 1.49 19.57
CA GLN A 30 18.50 0.58 20.16
C GLN A 30 18.48 -0.78 19.46
N SER A 31 18.21 -1.83 20.23
CA SER A 31 18.04 -3.18 19.71
C SER A 31 16.56 -3.43 19.41
N TYR A 32 16.27 -3.78 18.16
CA TYR A 32 14.94 -4.12 17.69
C TYR A 32 14.82 -5.64 17.57
N HIS A 33 13.75 -6.18 18.14
CA HIS A 33 13.53 -7.61 18.26
C HIS A 33 12.28 -8.05 17.52
N ILE A 34 12.40 -9.19 16.85
CA ILE A 34 11.28 -9.88 16.22
C ILE A 34 11.27 -11.34 16.65
N THR A 35 10.09 -11.90 16.83
CA THR A 35 9.94 -13.33 17.18
C THR A 35 9.01 -14.03 16.20
N ASN A 36 9.53 -15.03 15.48
CA ASN A 36 8.71 -15.91 14.65
C ASN A 36 8.00 -16.93 15.53
N HIS A 37 6.73 -17.20 15.25
CA HIS A 37 5.91 -18.20 15.92
C HIS A 37 5.41 -19.22 14.89
N LEU A 38 6.27 -20.20 14.59
CA LEU A 38 6.07 -21.14 13.51
C LEU A 38 5.11 -22.27 13.94
N THR A 39 3.99 -22.42 13.23
CA THR A 39 3.05 -23.51 13.48
C THR A 39 3.63 -24.87 13.05
N LYS A 40 2.94 -25.96 13.40
CA LYS A 40 3.24 -27.30 12.84
C LYS A 40 3.15 -27.37 11.32
N ALA A 41 2.32 -26.52 10.70
CA ALA A 41 2.22 -26.44 9.25
C ALA A 41 3.51 -25.88 8.63
N ALA A 42 4.19 -24.94 9.32
CA ALA A 42 5.47 -24.39 8.90
C ALA A 42 6.67 -25.34 9.18
N THR A 43 6.63 -26.10 10.28
CA THR A 43 7.76 -26.90 10.78
C THR A 43 7.70 -28.39 10.45
N GLY A 44 6.56 -28.90 9.99
CA GLY A 44 6.39 -30.30 9.65
C GLY A 44 7.33 -30.77 8.53
N GLU A 45 7.77 -32.03 8.58
CA GLU A 45 8.64 -32.61 7.55
C GLU A 45 8.00 -32.44 6.15
N ARG A 46 8.73 -31.79 5.23
CA ARG A 46 8.36 -31.77 3.82
C ARG A 46 8.45 -33.20 3.31
N GLY A 47 7.30 -33.81 3.04
CA GLY A 47 7.26 -35.12 2.37
C GLY A 47 7.95 -35.05 1.01
N ARG A 48 8.36 -36.20 0.47
CA ARG A 48 9.04 -36.32 -0.84
C ARG A 48 8.22 -35.75 -2.03
N HIS A 49 6.93 -35.47 -1.80
CA HIS A 49 5.95 -34.91 -2.74
C HIS A 49 5.40 -33.54 -2.31
N ASP A 50 5.95 -32.92 -1.25
CA ASP A 50 5.43 -31.63 -0.78
C ASP A 50 5.84 -30.53 -1.76
N GLN A 51 4.85 -29.82 -2.30
CA GLN A 51 5.05 -28.76 -3.27
C GLN A 51 5.84 -27.61 -2.62
N ARG A 52 6.67 -26.94 -3.43
CA ARG A 52 7.29 -25.67 -3.01
C ARG A 52 6.21 -24.67 -2.64
N ARG A 53 6.53 -23.83 -1.67
CA ARG A 53 5.54 -22.98 -1.03
C ARG A 53 5.62 -21.56 -1.54
N GLU A 54 4.46 -20.97 -1.61
CA GLU A 54 4.27 -19.54 -1.85
C GLU A 54 3.43 -19.00 -0.72
N TYR A 55 3.77 -17.79 -0.31
CA TYR A 55 3.23 -17.16 0.88
C TYR A 55 2.65 -15.79 0.54
N LEU A 56 1.64 -15.43 1.30
CA LEU A 56 1.18 -14.05 1.39
C LEU A 56 1.58 -13.51 2.75
N LEU A 57 2.28 -12.38 2.72
CA LEU A 57 2.69 -11.61 3.87
C LEU A 57 1.60 -10.57 4.13
N ALA A 58 1.18 -10.40 5.38
CA ALA A 58 0.24 -9.36 5.78
C ALA A 58 0.77 -8.61 7.00
N TRP A 59 1.01 -7.32 6.84
CA TRP A 59 1.49 -6.42 7.89
C TRP A 59 0.29 -5.92 8.69
N ALA A 60 0.23 -6.29 9.96
CA ALA A 60 -1.00 -6.17 10.76
C ALA A 60 -0.76 -5.54 12.12
N GLY A 61 -1.58 -4.54 12.44
CA GLY A 61 -1.61 -3.90 13.76
C GLY A 61 -2.56 -4.59 14.71
N ASP A 62 -2.26 -4.58 16.00
CA ASP A 62 -3.25 -4.99 17.02
C ASP A 62 -4.42 -4.00 17.07
N GLU A 63 -5.65 -4.52 17.14
CA GLU A 63 -6.86 -3.69 17.21
C GLU A 63 -6.98 -2.94 18.54
N SER A 64 -6.42 -3.44 19.64
CA SER A 64 -6.57 -2.77 20.94
C SER A 64 -5.84 -1.41 21.00
N ASN A 65 -4.94 -1.14 20.05
CA ASN A 65 -4.11 0.07 19.94
C ASN A 65 -4.86 1.32 19.40
N ASN A 66 -6.17 1.44 19.62
CA ASN A 66 -7.06 2.43 19.00
C ASN A 66 -6.94 3.90 19.43
N ALA A 67 -5.94 4.29 20.23
CA ALA A 67 -5.84 5.67 20.70
C ALA A 67 -4.39 6.08 20.99
N PRO A 68 -4.05 7.37 20.88
CA PRO A 68 -2.80 7.94 21.42
C PRO A 68 -2.72 7.87 22.97
N ASN A 69 -3.58 7.09 23.62
CA ASN A 69 -3.61 6.91 25.07
C ASN A 69 -4.07 5.47 25.41
N PRO A 70 -3.14 4.49 25.50
CA PRO A 70 -3.47 3.10 25.79
C PRO A 70 -3.91 2.97 27.26
N THR A 71 -5.13 2.46 27.48
CA THR A 71 -5.62 2.11 28.83
C THR A 71 -5.52 0.61 29.12
N THR A 72 -5.10 -0.17 28.13
CA THR A 72 -4.81 -1.61 28.20
C THR A 72 -3.36 -1.87 27.81
N ALA A 73 -2.80 -3.00 28.25
CA ALA A 73 -1.53 -3.47 27.72
C ALA A 73 -1.68 -3.66 26.20
N THR A 74 -0.82 -3.00 25.43
CA THR A 74 -0.81 -3.05 23.96
C THR A 74 -0.26 -4.39 23.50
N GLU A 75 -0.99 -5.11 22.65
CA GLU A 75 -0.49 -6.36 22.06
C GLU A 75 0.45 -6.06 20.88
N PRO A 76 1.39 -6.97 20.54
CA PRO A 76 2.38 -6.72 19.51
C PRO A 76 1.75 -6.59 18.12
N ASP A 77 2.20 -5.59 17.36
CA ASP A 77 2.02 -5.59 15.91
C ASP A 77 2.85 -6.73 15.29
N PHE A 78 2.40 -7.29 14.17
CA PHE A 78 3.05 -8.47 13.60
C PHE A 78 2.90 -8.60 12.09
N LEU A 79 3.81 -9.38 11.49
CA LEU A 79 3.67 -9.89 10.14
C LEU A 79 3.05 -11.28 10.17
N ALA A 80 1.87 -11.45 9.56
CA ALA A 80 1.27 -12.77 9.34
C ALA A 80 1.81 -13.38 8.04
N ILE A 81 2.19 -14.66 8.09
CA ILE A 81 2.61 -15.43 6.91
C ILE A 81 1.55 -16.49 6.64
N ILE A 82 0.89 -16.40 5.48
CA ILE A 82 -0.22 -17.27 5.09
C ILE A 82 0.23 -18.16 3.93
N ASP A 83 -0.03 -19.47 3.99
CA ASP A 83 0.25 -20.36 2.86
C ASP A 83 -0.79 -20.14 1.75
N VAL A 84 -0.32 -19.65 0.60
CA VAL A 84 -1.13 -19.44 -0.62
C VAL A 84 -0.72 -20.40 -1.74
N THR A 85 -0.11 -21.53 -1.40
CA THR A 85 0.23 -22.58 -2.36
C THR A 85 -1.04 -23.30 -2.80
N LYS A 86 -1.51 -23.07 -4.04
CA LYS A 86 -2.68 -23.78 -4.58
C LYS A 86 -2.49 -25.30 -4.49
N GLY A 87 -3.50 -25.99 -3.98
CA GLY A 87 -3.48 -27.45 -3.76
C GLY A 87 -2.83 -27.88 -2.44
N SER A 88 -2.27 -26.96 -1.67
CA SER A 88 -1.80 -27.23 -0.30
C SER A 88 -2.95 -27.57 0.64
N ARG A 89 -2.73 -28.54 1.54
CA ARG A 89 -3.62 -28.79 2.69
C ARG A 89 -3.66 -27.64 3.70
N HIS A 90 -2.74 -26.69 3.56
CA HIS A 90 -2.62 -25.49 4.39
C HIS A 90 -2.94 -24.21 3.61
N TYR A 91 -3.48 -24.32 2.40
CA TYR A 91 -3.95 -23.17 1.65
C TYR A 91 -4.97 -22.37 2.48
N GLY A 92 -4.72 -21.07 2.67
CA GLY A 92 -5.56 -20.20 3.52
C GLY A 92 -5.23 -20.23 5.01
N LYS A 93 -4.16 -20.91 5.44
CA LYS A 93 -3.80 -20.99 6.86
C LYS A 93 -2.64 -20.07 7.21
N VAL A 94 -2.74 -19.41 8.37
CA VAL A 94 -1.60 -18.71 8.97
C VAL A 94 -0.58 -19.76 9.44
N VAL A 95 0.62 -19.73 8.85
CA VAL A 95 1.68 -20.69 9.16
C VAL A 95 2.74 -20.13 10.11
N ASN A 96 2.86 -18.80 10.18
CA ASN A 96 3.75 -18.07 11.06
C ASN A 96 3.14 -16.70 11.41
N THR A 97 3.40 -16.21 12.63
CA THR A 97 3.27 -14.79 12.97
C THR A 97 4.59 -14.29 13.51
N VAL A 98 5.01 -13.11 13.07
CA VAL A 98 6.29 -12.49 13.42
C VAL A 98 6.01 -11.23 14.22
N THR A 99 6.07 -11.31 15.55
CA THR A 99 5.75 -10.20 16.45
C THR A 99 6.90 -9.21 16.53
N MET A 100 6.57 -7.92 16.65
CA MET A 100 7.48 -6.87 17.07
C MET A 100 7.42 -6.73 18.58
N ASP A 101 8.58 -6.76 19.23
CA ASP A 101 8.64 -6.82 20.70
C ASP A 101 9.24 -5.53 21.30
N THR A 102 9.45 -4.50 20.48
CA THR A 102 10.19 -3.27 20.83
C THR A 102 9.32 -2.01 20.79
N VAL A 103 8.48 -1.88 19.75
CA VAL A 103 7.56 -0.75 19.57
C VAL A 103 6.18 -1.30 19.27
N PHE A 104 5.16 -0.75 19.92
CA PHE A 104 3.75 -1.16 19.83
C PHE A 104 2.91 -0.01 19.30
N GLY A 105 1.78 -0.30 18.66
CA GLY A 105 0.92 0.74 18.08
C GLY A 105 1.61 1.49 16.94
N ASN A 106 2.42 0.77 16.14
CA ASN A 106 3.15 1.34 15.01
C ASN A 106 2.21 1.86 13.92
N GLU A 107 0.98 1.35 13.87
CA GLU A 107 0.09 1.43 12.71
C GLU A 107 0.74 0.82 11.46
N PRO A 108 0.85 -0.53 11.42
CA PRO A 108 1.23 -1.25 10.22
C PRO A 108 0.42 -0.80 8.99
N HIS A 109 1.10 -0.18 8.03
CA HIS A 109 0.44 0.44 6.88
C HIS A 109 0.95 -0.16 5.57
N HIS A 110 1.78 0.53 4.80
CA HIS A 110 2.20 0.08 3.48
C HIS A 110 3.46 -0.81 3.50
N LEU A 111 3.52 -1.68 2.48
CA LEU A 111 4.71 -2.42 2.03
C LEU A 111 5.08 -1.94 0.63
N GLN A 112 6.13 -2.50 0.04
CA GLN A 112 6.32 -2.40 -1.42
C GLN A 112 5.21 -3.11 -2.21
N TYR A 113 4.97 -2.67 -3.46
CA TYR A 113 3.86 -3.20 -4.29
C TYR A 113 4.09 -4.60 -4.86
N GLN A 114 5.34 -4.98 -5.09
CA GLN A 114 5.74 -6.27 -5.66
C GLN A 114 7.07 -6.72 -5.06
N TRP A 115 7.22 -8.03 -4.89
CA TRP A 115 8.46 -8.64 -4.44
C TRP A 115 9.13 -9.37 -5.60
N HIS A 116 10.44 -9.20 -5.73
CA HIS A 116 11.29 -9.96 -6.62
C HIS A 116 12.29 -10.79 -5.82
N LYS A 117 12.80 -11.86 -6.43
CA LYS A 117 13.79 -12.73 -5.79
C LYS A 117 14.97 -11.93 -5.23
N GLY A 118 15.26 -12.13 -3.95
CA GLY A 118 16.37 -11.49 -3.25
C GLY A 118 16.03 -10.15 -2.59
N ASP A 119 14.86 -9.56 -2.89
CA ASP A 119 14.40 -8.33 -2.26
C ASP A 119 14.23 -8.53 -0.76
N LYS A 120 14.54 -7.45 -0.01
CA LYS A 120 14.05 -7.28 1.35
C LYS A 120 12.62 -6.75 1.31
N VAL A 121 11.89 -6.92 2.41
CA VAL A 121 10.56 -6.34 2.58
C VAL A 121 10.69 -5.08 3.43
N PHE A 122 10.31 -3.94 2.89
CA PHE A 122 10.25 -2.64 3.57
C PHE A 122 8.82 -2.42 4.04
N ALA A 123 8.65 -2.11 5.33
CA ALA A 123 7.34 -2.01 5.97
C ALA A 123 7.25 -0.76 6.85
N GLY A 124 6.24 0.07 6.59
CA GLY A 124 5.99 1.30 7.32
C GLY A 124 5.22 1.06 8.61
N GLY A 125 5.70 1.64 9.70
CA GLY A 125 4.95 1.90 10.92
C GLY A 125 4.56 3.38 10.94
N LEU A 126 3.37 3.67 10.42
CA LEU A 126 2.91 5.02 10.08
C LEU A 126 2.86 5.97 11.27
N LEU A 127 2.39 5.50 12.44
CA LEU A 127 2.30 6.29 13.68
C LEU A 127 3.61 6.28 14.49
N SER A 128 4.38 5.19 14.43
CA SER A 128 5.67 5.11 15.12
C SER A 128 6.78 5.89 14.45
N ASP A 129 6.58 6.28 13.18
CA ASP A 129 7.61 6.87 12.34
C ASP A 129 8.84 5.96 12.15
N ILE A 130 8.59 4.69 11.85
CA ILE A 130 9.63 3.67 11.71
C ILE A 130 9.45 2.92 10.40
N THR A 131 10.53 2.72 9.66
CA THR A 131 10.57 1.72 8.57
C THR A 131 11.30 0.47 9.04
N TYR A 132 10.63 -0.69 8.97
CA TYR A 132 11.21 -2.00 9.23
C TYR A 132 11.70 -2.64 7.93
N VAL A 133 12.84 -3.33 7.98
CA VAL A 133 13.39 -4.08 6.83
C VAL A 133 13.52 -5.56 7.18
N PHE A 134 12.70 -6.41 6.56
CA PHE A 134 12.68 -7.85 6.78
C PHE A 134 13.44 -8.62 5.70
N ASP A 135 14.21 -9.62 6.12
CA ASP A 135 14.82 -10.64 5.26
C ASP A 135 13.95 -11.89 5.23
N ILE A 136 13.37 -12.14 4.06
CA ILE A 136 12.39 -13.22 3.82
C ILE A 136 12.94 -14.33 2.93
N LYS A 137 14.25 -14.37 2.66
CA LYS A 137 14.87 -15.40 1.80
C LYS A 137 14.61 -16.85 2.22
N HIS A 138 14.29 -17.08 3.50
CA HIS A 138 14.08 -18.40 4.13
C HIS A 138 12.62 -18.62 4.58
N LEU A 139 11.64 -18.03 3.88
CA LEU A 139 10.23 -18.21 4.19
C LEU A 139 9.86 -19.70 4.44
N PRO A 140 9.03 -19.98 5.46
CA PRO A 140 8.22 -19.03 6.22
C PRO A 140 8.95 -18.35 7.40
N VAL A 141 10.26 -18.58 7.59
CA VAL A 141 11.06 -17.93 8.65
C VAL A 141 11.53 -16.56 8.17
N VAL A 142 11.26 -15.54 8.97
CA VAL A 142 11.62 -14.13 8.72
C VAL A 142 12.73 -13.71 9.67
N ARG A 143 13.67 -12.89 9.17
CA ARG A 143 14.65 -12.18 10.02
C ARG A 143 14.48 -10.69 9.86
N ILE A 144 14.84 -9.94 10.90
CA ILE A 144 14.98 -8.48 10.77
C ILE A 144 16.38 -8.17 10.22
N SER A 145 16.44 -7.42 9.14
CA SER A 145 17.67 -7.01 8.44
C SER A 145 18.11 -5.62 8.88
N GLY A 146 17.14 -4.75 9.21
CA GLY A 146 17.39 -3.36 9.58
C GLY A 146 16.14 -2.64 10.04
N VAL A 147 16.35 -1.46 10.62
CA VAL A 147 15.31 -0.52 11.04
C VAL A 147 15.80 0.90 10.74
N VAL A 148 14.94 1.72 10.14
CA VAL A 148 15.11 3.16 10.05
C VAL A 148 14.24 3.79 11.13
N PRO A 149 14.81 4.19 12.28
CA PRO A 149 14.06 4.91 13.31
C PRO A 149 13.76 6.34 12.85
N GLY A 150 12.69 6.97 13.35
CA GLY A 150 12.33 8.36 12.97
C GLY A 150 13.45 9.37 13.18
N ALA A 151 14.25 9.19 14.23
CA ALA A 151 15.44 10.01 14.47
C ALA A 151 16.50 9.95 13.34
N ALA A 152 16.44 8.97 12.46
CA ALA A 152 17.29 8.88 11.27
C ALA A 152 16.77 9.71 10.10
N THR A 153 15.49 10.11 10.08
CA THR A 153 14.83 10.90 9.04
C THR A 153 14.31 12.23 9.60
N PRO A 154 15.17 13.13 10.09
CA PRO A 154 14.72 14.38 10.72
C PRO A 154 13.93 15.31 9.78
N CYS A 155 14.03 15.16 8.46
CA CYS A 155 13.40 16.04 7.47
C CYS A 155 12.00 15.60 7.03
N GLY A 156 11.55 14.41 7.39
CA GLY A 156 10.20 13.94 7.11
C GLY A 156 9.79 12.79 7.99
N SER A 157 8.48 12.63 8.13
CA SER A 157 7.89 11.64 9.01
C SER A 157 6.71 10.92 8.35
N VAL A 158 6.10 9.97 9.04
CA VAL A 158 4.91 9.23 8.57
C VAL A 158 5.25 8.39 7.32
N PRO A 159 6.04 7.30 7.47
CA PRO A 159 6.40 6.41 6.38
C PRO A 159 5.16 5.76 5.78
N ASP A 160 5.18 5.64 4.45
CA ASP A 160 4.06 5.18 3.65
C ASP A 160 4.51 4.13 2.64
N ALA A 161 4.55 4.43 1.34
CA ALA A 161 4.82 3.45 0.30
C ALA A 161 6.31 3.26 -0.01
N TYR A 162 6.64 2.08 -0.58
CA TYR A 162 8.00 1.74 -0.98
C TYR A 162 8.09 1.17 -2.40
N GLN A 163 9.19 1.46 -3.09
CA GLN A 163 9.54 0.82 -4.36
C GLN A 163 11.00 0.35 -4.30
N VAL A 164 11.19 -0.97 -4.39
CA VAL A 164 12.52 -1.59 -4.42
C VAL A 164 13.12 -1.45 -5.82
N LEU A 165 14.41 -1.13 -5.86
CA LEU A 165 15.21 -0.98 -7.07
C LEU A 165 16.01 -2.26 -7.36
N SER A 166 16.53 -2.38 -8.57
CA SER A 166 17.36 -3.51 -9.01
C SER A 166 18.65 -3.72 -8.21
N ASP A 167 19.10 -2.72 -7.46
CA ASP A 167 20.25 -2.84 -6.54
C ASP A 167 19.86 -3.26 -5.11
N GLY A 168 18.58 -3.54 -4.86
CA GLY A 168 18.01 -3.93 -3.58
C GLY A 168 17.75 -2.77 -2.61
N THR A 169 18.15 -1.54 -2.94
CA THR A 169 17.74 -0.35 -2.17
C THR A 169 16.29 -0.02 -2.48
N ALA A 170 15.63 0.74 -1.60
CA ALA A 170 14.27 1.21 -1.83
C ALA A 170 14.20 2.74 -1.80
N TYR A 171 13.33 3.31 -2.62
CA TYR A 171 12.75 4.62 -2.32
C TYR A 171 11.51 4.43 -1.45
N GLY A 172 11.32 5.29 -0.47
CA GLY A 172 10.13 5.35 0.37
C GLY A 172 9.53 6.75 0.39
N THR A 173 8.20 6.86 0.43
CA THR A 173 7.50 8.13 0.65
C THR A 173 7.23 8.31 2.14
N TYR A 174 7.48 9.53 2.62
CA TYR A 174 7.19 9.96 3.98
C TYR A 174 6.24 11.14 3.84
N LEU A 175 4.96 10.94 4.22
CA LEU A 175 3.90 11.92 3.95
C LEU A 175 4.10 13.21 4.74
N GLY A 176 4.64 13.09 5.95
CA GLY A 176 4.69 14.12 6.96
C GLY A 176 5.95 14.97 6.89
N GLY A 177 5.81 16.22 7.33
CA GLY A 177 6.91 17.16 7.51
C GLY A 177 7.94 16.72 8.56
N PRO A 178 9.00 17.52 8.76
CA PRO A 178 10.11 17.19 9.65
C PRO A 178 9.63 16.97 11.09
N ASP A 179 10.29 16.07 11.82
CA ASP A 179 9.98 15.78 13.23
C ASP A 179 9.86 17.04 14.09
N VAL A 180 10.72 18.01 13.81
CA VAL A 180 10.71 19.33 14.44
C VAL A 180 10.41 20.40 13.39
N ALA A 181 9.41 21.25 13.66
CA ALA A 181 9.09 22.38 12.80
C ALA A 181 10.27 23.36 12.69
N GLY A 182 10.50 23.88 11.48
CA GLY A 182 11.60 24.79 11.18
C GLY A 182 12.41 24.35 9.95
N PRO A 183 13.62 24.90 9.77
CA PRO A 183 14.49 24.55 8.67
C PRO A 183 15.08 23.13 8.85
N CYS A 184 14.95 22.28 7.84
CA CYS A 184 15.63 20.99 7.75
C CYS A 184 16.53 20.93 6.51
N THR A 185 17.72 20.37 6.66
CA THR A 185 18.71 20.26 5.58
C THR A 185 18.84 18.82 5.12
N TYR A 186 18.45 18.58 3.87
CA TYR A 186 18.45 17.27 3.24
C TYR A 186 19.87 16.80 2.90
N SER A 187 20.00 15.51 2.57
CA SER A 187 21.27 14.88 2.23
C SER A 187 21.99 15.54 1.04
N ASP A 188 21.25 16.24 0.19
CA ASP A 188 21.81 16.91 -0.97
C ASP A 188 22.33 18.35 -0.68
N GLY A 189 22.18 18.81 0.56
CA GLY A 189 22.59 20.13 1.06
C GLY A 189 21.52 21.21 0.89
N GLN A 190 20.37 20.91 0.30
CA GLN A 190 19.25 21.85 0.24
C GLN A 190 18.55 21.94 1.59
N THR A 191 18.01 23.11 1.90
CA THR A 191 17.17 23.34 3.08
C THR A 191 15.73 23.62 2.65
N ARG A 192 14.76 23.09 3.39
CA ARG A 192 13.34 23.50 3.35
C ARG A 192 12.87 23.84 4.74
N VAL A 193 11.82 24.63 4.84
CA VAL A 193 11.15 24.90 6.12
C VAL A 193 9.90 24.03 6.17
N GLY A 194 9.77 23.23 7.22
CA GLY A 194 8.58 22.41 7.46
C GLY A 194 7.83 22.82 8.73
N ASN A 195 6.56 22.45 8.81
CA ASN A 195 5.65 22.85 9.89
C ASN A 195 5.48 21.75 10.97
N GLY A 196 6.40 20.79 11.01
CA GLY A 196 6.51 19.75 12.04
C GLY A 196 5.96 18.38 11.63
N PHE A 197 6.02 17.44 12.57
CA PHE A 197 5.61 16.04 12.39
C PHE A 197 4.23 15.88 11.75
N GLY A 198 4.12 15.02 10.74
CA GLY A 198 2.89 14.75 10.00
C GLY A 198 2.39 15.93 9.15
N GLY A 199 3.09 17.07 9.19
CA GLY A 199 2.72 18.26 8.47
C GLY A 199 3.27 18.27 7.04
N SER A 200 3.73 19.41 6.57
CA SER A 200 4.34 19.62 5.27
C SER A 200 5.66 20.39 5.37
N PRO A 201 6.57 20.29 4.39
CA PRO A 201 6.52 19.31 3.31
C PRO A 201 7.02 17.94 3.78
N GLY A 202 6.37 16.87 3.34
CA GLY A 202 6.92 15.53 3.40
C GLY A 202 8.12 15.33 2.47
N GLU A 203 8.61 14.10 2.39
CA GLU A 203 9.85 13.80 1.69
C GLU A 203 9.90 12.43 1.02
N ILE A 204 10.97 12.22 0.27
CA ILE A 204 11.36 10.90 -0.21
C ILE A 204 12.64 10.48 0.50
N VAL A 205 12.72 9.22 0.91
CA VAL A 205 13.93 8.63 1.47
C VAL A 205 14.48 7.55 0.56
N ARG A 206 15.79 7.30 0.63
CA ARG A 206 16.42 6.11 0.05
C ARG A 206 17.02 5.25 1.14
N ILE A 207 16.66 3.98 1.18
CA ILE A 207 17.00 3.06 2.27
C ILE A 207 17.77 1.85 1.72
N SER A 208 18.81 1.42 2.44
CA SER A 208 19.58 0.22 2.11
C SER A 208 18.85 -1.07 2.53
N PRO A 209 19.21 -2.25 1.97
CA PRO A 209 18.70 -3.55 2.44
C PRO A 209 18.96 -3.85 3.93
N LYS A 210 19.79 -3.05 4.60
CA LYS A 210 20.15 -3.17 6.02
C LYS A 210 19.47 -2.11 6.90
N GLY A 211 18.52 -1.35 6.36
CA GLY A 211 17.85 -0.27 7.09
C GLY A 211 18.74 0.93 7.36
N GLU A 212 19.79 1.15 6.57
CA GLU A 212 20.57 2.39 6.63
C GLU A 212 19.90 3.43 5.75
N LEU A 213 19.68 4.64 6.27
CA LEU A 213 19.27 5.78 5.45
C LEU A 213 20.45 6.20 4.56
N LEU A 214 20.23 6.19 3.25
CA LEU A 214 21.21 6.57 2.23
C LEU A 214 21.02 8.01 1.75
N ALA A 215 19.78 8.51 1.74
CA ALA A 215 19.46 9.89 1.41
C ALA A 215 18.07 10.28 1.90
N GLU A 216 17.95 11.50 2.44
CA GLU A 216 16.71 12.28 2.53
C GLU A 216 16.65 13.24 1.34
N ILE A 217 15.49 13.32 0.69
CA ILE A 217 15.30 14.00 -0.59
C ILE A 217 14.07 14.92 -0.48
N PRO A 218 14.23 16.23 -0.73
CA PRO A 218 13.11 17.15 -0.62
C PRO A 218 12.05 16.87 -1.68
N ALA A 219 10.81 16.60 -1.26
CA ALA A 219 9.68 16.54 -2.17
C ALA A 219 9.16 17.94 -2.55
N ALA A 220 9.34 18.94 -1.68
CA ALA A 220 8.93 20.32 -1.94
C ALA A 220 9.76 21.03 -3.01
N SER A 221 9.05 21.81 -3.83
CA SER A 221 9.63 22.79 -4.73
C SER A 221 10.46 23.84 -3.98
N THR A 222 11.34 24.54 -4.71
CA THR A 222 12.05 25.72 -4.21
C THR A 222 11.27 27.03 -4.40
N VAL A 223 10.10 26.96 -5.03
CA VAL A 223 9.18 28.08 -5.23
C VAL A 223 7.85 27.78 -4.56
N ASP A 224 7.10 28.84 -4.24
CA ASP A 224 5.76 28.74 -3.66
C ASP A 224 4.81 27.97 -4.60
N GLU A 225 4.08 26.99 -4.06
CA GLU A 225 3.16 26.14 -4.84
C GLU A 225 1.71 26.69 -4.89
N GLY A 226 1.46 27.84 -4.24
CA GLY A 226 0.25 28.64 -4.29
C GLY A 226 -0.86 28.24 -3.31
N ASP A 227 -1.97 28.97 -3.36
CA ASP A 227 -3.03 28.98 -2.33
C ASP A 227 -3.78 27.65 -2.12
N VAL A 228 -3.75 26.72 -3.09
CA VAL A 228 -4.34 25.37 -2.91
C VAL A 228 -3.45 24.49 -2.02
N CYS A 229 -2.21 24.91 -1.80
CA CYS A 229 -1.19 24.21 -1.03
C CYS A 229 -1.00 24.78 0.38
N ASN A 230 -2.07 25.30 1.00
CA ASN A 230 -2.01 25.86 2.36
C ASN A 230 -1.49 24.83 3.38
N ASN A 231 -0.86 25.30 4.46
CA ASN A 231 -0.25 24.48 5.49
C ASN A 231 -0.68 24.96 6.88
N ILE A 232 -0.86 24.05 7.85
CA ILE A 232 -1.23 24.42 9.22
C ILE A 232 -0.28 23.75 10.23
N PRO A 233 0.60 24.51 10.91
CA PRO A 233 0.88 25.95 10.75
C PRO A 233 1.38 26.34 9.36
N ALA A 234 1.21 27.62 9.00
CA ALA A 234 1.62 28.16 7.70
C ALA A 234 3.14 28.13 7.51
N LEU A 235 3.56 27.83 6.28
CA LEU A 235 4.95 27.86 5.84
C LEU A 235 5.31 29.20 5.19
N PRO A 236 6.60 29.59 5.15
CA PRO A 236 7.05 30.74 4.37
C PRO A 236 6.85 30.58 2.86
N LEU A 237 6.89 29.34 2.37
CA LEU A 237 6.54 28.95 1.01
C LEU A 237 5.52 27.83 1.12
N SER A 238 4.31 28.05 0.57
CA SER A 238 3.26 27.03 0.57
C SER A 238 3.72 25.80 -0.21
N SER A 239 3.41 24.61 0.32
CA SER A 239 3.77 23.35 -0.32
C SER A 239 2.66 22.31 -0.21
N CYS A 240 2.34 21.70 -1.35
CA CYS A 240 1.47 20.55 -1.44
C CYS A 240 2.26 19.24 -1.22
N ALA A 241 3.53 19.28 -0.86
CA ALA A 241 4.36 18.09 -0.77
C ALA A 241 3.94 17.23 0.42
N ASN A 242 3.15 16.21 0.14
CA ASN A 242 2.76 15.16 1.08
C ASN A 242 2.75 13.85 0.28
N PRO A 243 3.94 13.38 -0.13
CA PRO A 243 4.06 12.33 -1.12
C PRO A 243 3.39 11.05 -0.59
N HIS A 244 2.45 10.53 -1.38
CA HIS A 244 1.75 9.28 -1.14
C HIS A 244 1.90 8.42 -2.37
N GLY A 245 2.12 7.12 -2.15
CA GLY A 245 2.38 6.16 -3.20
C GLY A 245 3.67 6.46 -4.00
N VAL A 246 4.28 5.43 -4.57
CA VAL A 246 5.51 5.61 -5.36
C VAL A 246 5.62 4.61 -6.49
N ALA A 247 5.92 5.10 -7.68
CA ALA A 247 6.26 4.26 -8.82
C ALA A 247 7.60 4.70 -9.43
N VAL A 248 8.45 3.72 -9.77
CA VAL A 248 9.80 3.96 -10.31
C VAL A 248 9.99 3.19 -11.61
N ARG A 249 10.54 3.88 -12.61
CA ARG A 249 11.03 3.27 -13.86
C ARG A 249 12.50 3.60 -14.03
N GLU A 250 13.34 2.62 -13.67
CA GLU A 250 14.80 2.76 -13.68
C GLU A 250 15.38 2.99 -15.08
N ASP A 251 14.78 2.37 -16.10
CA ASP A 251 15.15 2.53 -17.51
C ASP A 251 14.81 3.93 -18.05
N LEU A 252 13.78 4.57 -17.49
CA LEU A 252 13.40 5.95 -17.81
C LEU A 252 14.11 6.98 -16.92
N ASN A 253 14.78 6.53 -15.85
CA ASN A 253 15.28 7.37 -14.78
C ASN A 253 14.19 8.30 -14.22
N ARG A 254 12.99 7.76 -13.96
CA ARG A 254 11.87 8.51 -13.41
C ARG A 254 11.28 7.84 -12.18
N MET A 255 10.90 8.67 -11.22
CA MET A 255 10.06 8.31 -10.08
C MET A 255 8.88 9.28 -10.04
N VAL A 256 7.69 8.76 -9.73
CA VAL A 256 6.46 9.55 -9.62
C VAL A 256 5.80 9.26 -8.28
N THR A 257 5.26 10.31 -7.66
CA THR A 257 4.46 10.23 -6.42
C THR A 257 3.23 11.12 -6.56
N GLY A 258 2.10 10.69 -5.97
CA GLY A 258 0.96 11.57 -5.73
C GLY A 258 1.22 12.40 -4.48
N ASP A 259 0.48 13.50 -4.29
CA ASP A 259 0.41 14.17 -2.99
C ASP A 259 -1.01 14.00 -2.44
N PHE A 260 -1.18 13.37 -1.29
CA PHE A 260 -2.51 13.00 -0.80
C PHE A 260 -3.17 14.13 0.00
N LEU A 261 -2.68 14.34 1.23
CA LEU A 261 -3.18 15.32 2.19
C LEU A 261 -2.12 15.58 3.25
N GLU A 262 -2.28 16.65 4.03
CA GLU A 262 -1.43 16.87 5.21
C GLU A 262 -1.76 15.83 6.29
N ALA A 263 -0.86 14.86 6.51
CA ALA A 263 -1.14 13.65 7.29
C ALA A 263 -1.63 13.95 8.71
N ARG A 264 -1.11 15.01 9.35
CA ARG A 264 -1.49 15.50 10.68
C ARG A 264 -3.00 15.65 10.85
N ASN A 265 -3.75 15.91 9.79
CA ASN A 265 -5.21 16.01 9.83
C ASN A 265 -5.90 14.71 10.29
N PHE A 266 -5.18 13.59 10.26
CA PHE A 266 -5.67 12.26 10.62
C PHE A 266 -4.81 11.53 11.66
N LEU A 267 -3.71 12.13 12.14
CA LEU A 267 -2.79 11.54 13.14
C LEU A 267 -3.19 11.92 14.57
N GLY A 268 -4.43 11.60 14.97
CA GLY A 268 -4.93 11.81 16.33
C GLY A 268 -5.12 13.27 16.76
N GLY A 269 -5.92 13.49 17.80
CA GLY A 269 -6.32 14.82 18.26
C GLY A 269 -7.68 15.28 17.70
N PRO A 270 -8.21 16.44 18.14
CA PRO A 270 -9.45 16.97 17.59
C PRO A 270 -9.26 17.27 16.09
N PRO A 271 -10.22 16.89 15.23
CA PRO A 271 -10.11 17.13 13.80
C PRO A 271 -9.91 18.63 13.55
N PRO A 272 -9.02 19.02 12.63
CA PRO A 272 -8.82 20.41 12.30
C PRO A 272 -10.11 21.00 11.72
N ALA A 273 -10.26 22.32 11.83
CA ALA A 273 -11.39 23.03 11.23
C ALA A 273 -11.44 22.91 9.70
N GLU A 274 -10.30 22.59 9.06
CA GLU A 274 -10.12 22.42 7.62
C GLU A 274 -9.22 21.20 7.35
N ILE A 275 -9.63 20.33 6.42
CA ILE A 275 -8.82 19.19 5.95
C ILE A 275 -8.08 19.63 4.69
N LEU A 276 -6.75 19.63 4.76
CA LEU A 276 -5.87 20.06 3.67
C LEU A 276 -5.59 18.90 2.71
N ILE A 277 -6.44 18.74 1.70
CA ILE A 277 -6.30 17.76 0.62
C ILE A 277 -5.47 18.36 -0.53
N ARG A 278 -4.53 17.61 -1.09
CA ARG A 278 -3.63 18.08 -2.15
C ARG A 278 -4.15 17.72 -3.53
N ASN A 279 -3.55 18.28 -4.58
CA ASN A 279 -3.95 18.03 -5.97
C ASN A 279 -2.78 17.91 -6.94
N THR A 280 -1.60 17.55 -6.42
CA THR A 280 -0.36 17.54 -7.19
C THR A 280 0.19 16.14 -7.39
N VAL A 281 0.88 15.95 -8.51
CA VAL A 281 1.72 14.79 -8.80
C VAL A 281 3.13 15.28 -9.06
N ARG A 282 4.12 14.60 -8.47
CA ARG A 282 5.53 14.98 -8.54
C ARG A 282 6.29 13.98 -9.38
N ILE A 283 7.24 14.48 -10.18
CA ILE A 283 8.13 13.65 -10.98
C ILE A 283 9.58 14.02 -10.66
N PHE A 284 10.36 13.00 -10.36
CA PHE A 284 11.77 13.12 -10.04
C PHE A 284 12.63 12.47 -11.14
N ASP A 285 13.73 13.13 -11.51
CA ASP A 285 14.82 12.53 -12.25
C ASP A 285 15.73 11.78 -11.27
N ILE A 286 15.81 10.47 -11.44
CA ILE A 286 16.60 9.60 -10.56
C ILE A 286 17.92 9.14 -11.22
N SER A 287 18.35 9.74 -12.34
CA SER A 287 19.59 9.37 -13.05
C SER A 287 20.81 9.32 -12.13
N ASN A 288 20.83 10.14 -11.08
CA ASN A 288 21.62 9.91 -9.89
C ASN A 288 20.73 9.39 -8.75
N ARG A 289 20.78 8.08 -8.47
CA ARG A 289 19.92 7.43 -7.47
C ARG A 289 20.12 7.98 -6.05
N ALA A 290 21.30 8.48 -5.73
CA ALA A 290 21.59 9.06 -4.42
C ALA A 290 21.18 10.54 -4.29
N ARG A 291 20.88 11.20 -5.42
CA ARG A 291 20.44 12.60 -5.45
C ARG A 291 19.36 12.82 -6.51
N PRO A 292 18.16 12.23 -6.34
CA PRO A 292 17.04 12.53 -7.21
C PRO A 292 16.73 14.03 -7.24
N LYS A 293 16.28 14.52 -8.39
CA LYS A 293 15.90 15.92 -8.57
C LYS A 293 14.44 16.01 -8.92
N LEU A 294 13.68 16.82 -8.20
CA LEU A 294 12.33 17.18 -8.60
C LEU A 294 12.37 17.94 -9.93
N VAL A 295 11.74 17.40 -10.97
CA VAL A 295 11.73 17.97 -12.33
C VAL A 295 10.35 18.41 -12.80
N SER A 296 9.28 17.96 -12.15
CA SER A 296 7.91 18.41 -12.44
C SER A 296 7.05 18.35 -11.18
N VAL A 297 6.21 19.38 -11.02
CA VAL A 297 5.07 19.39 -10.10
C VAL A 297 3.85 19.73 -10.95
N SER A 298 2.96 18.77 -11.14
CA SER A 298 1.77 18.92 -11.98
C SER A 298 0.54 19.03 -11.09
N LYS A 299 -0.25 20.09 -11.25
CA LYS A 299 -1.60 20.14 -10.69
C LYS A 299 -2.54 19.33 -11.58
N LEU A 300 -3.31 18.42 -10.99
CA LEU A 300 -4.26 17.62 -11.74
C LEU A 300 -5.40 18.49 -12.28
N PRO A 301 -5.80 18.33 -13.56
CA PRO A 301 -6.89 19.11 -14.13
C PRO A 301 -8.25 18.61 -13.61
N PRO A 302 -9.26 19.49 -13.54
CA PRO A 302 -10.61 19.10 -13.15
C PRO A 302 -11.25 18.16 -14.18
N GLY A 303 -12.21 17.36 -13.72
CA GLY A 303 -13.11 16.59 -14.58
C GLY A 303 -14.46 17.31 -14.78
N PRO A 304 -15.44 16.61 -15.37
CA PRO A 304 -16.74 17.18 -15.67
C PRO A 304 -17.73 17.22 -14.49
N ARG A 305 -17.40 16.63 -13.32
CA ARG A 305 -18.31 16.63 -12.17
C ARG A 305 -18.45 18.03 -11.58
N GLN A 306 -19.65 18.33 -11.13
CA GLN A 306 -19.95 19.53 -10.35
C GLN A 306 -20.36 19.08 -8.95
N VAL A 307 -19.46 19.23 -7.99
CA VAL A 307 -19.73 18.92 -6.58
C VAL A 307 -19.73 20.20 -5.74
N PRO A 308 -20.54 20.27 -4.66
CA PRO A 308 -20.62 21.48 -3.83
C PRO A 308 -19.30 21.84 -3.12
N ASP A 309 -18.52 20.84 -2.71
CA ASP A 309 -17.22 21.01 -2.07
C ASP A 309 -16.10 20.76 -3.08
N VAL A 310 -15.31 21.79 -3.36
CA VAL A 310 -14.19 21.72 -4.31
C VAL A 310 -13.13 20.70 -3.88
N ALA A 311 -12.95 20.47 -2.59
CA ALA A 311 -11.98 19.49 -2.08
C ALA A 311 -12.37 18.04 -2.42
N LEU A 312 -13.62 17.81 -2.84
CA LEU A 312 -14.14 16.51 -3.28
C LEU A 312 -14.19 16.37 -4.81
N THR A 313 -13.67 17.36 -5.55
CA THR A 313 -13.57 17.31 -7.03
C THR A 313 -12.39 16.43 -7.48
N GLU A 314 -12.37 16.07 -8.76
CA GLU A 314 -11.41 15.14 -9.36
C GLU A 314 -9.92 15.48 -9.15
N PRO A 315 -9.47 16.75 -9.11
CA PRO A 315 -8.06 17.03 -8.90
C PRO A 315 -7.51 16.57 -7.55
N PHE A 316 -8.38 16.42 -6.54
CA PHE A 316 -7.96 16.34 -5.15
C PHE A 316 -7.77 14.92 -4.65
N GLY A 317 -6.80 14.78 -3.74
CA GLY A 317 -6.41 13.56 -3.06
C GLY A 317 -5.81 12.50 -3.98
N PRO A 318 -4.84 12.80 -4.85
CA PRO A 318 -4.11 11.75 -5.53
C PRO A 318 -3.43 10.83 -4.51
N MET A 319 -3.69 9.54 -4.63
CA MET A 319 -3.18 8.50 -3.73
C MET A 319 -2.11 7.68 -4.46
N GLU A 320 -2.50 6.52 -4.98
CA GLU A 320 -1.57 5.58 -5.57
C GLU A 320 -1.16 5.95 -6.99
N THR A 321 0.13 5.73 -7.28
CA THR A 321 0.70 5.91 -8.61
C THR A 321 1.12 4.57 -9.19
N ALA A 322 0.97 4.43 -10.52
CA ALA A 322 1.35 3.23 -11.23
C ALA A 322 2.02 3.58 -12.56
N MET A 323 2.91 2.71 -13.03
CA MET A 323 3.54 2.85 -14.34
C MET A 323 3.42 1.55 -15.12
N PRO A 324 3.24 1.61 -16.45
CA PRO A 324 3.56 0.49 -17.31
C PRO A 324 5.01 0.05 -17.14
N HIS A 325 5.33 -1.18 -17.48
CA HIS A 325 6.61 -1.85 -17.29
C HIS A 325 7.44 -1.90 -18.57
N LYS A 326 6.82 -1.94 -19.75
CA LYS A 326 7.54 -2.07 -21.02
C LYS A 326 8.24 -0.76 -21.40
N ALA A 327 9.46 -0.86 -21.89
CA ALA A 327 10.30 0.28 -22.29
C ALA A 327 9.64 1.27 -23.27
N LYS A 328 8.75 0.78 -24.17
CA LYS A 328 8.02 1.64 -25.11
C LYS A 328 6.98 2.54 -24.43
N ASN A 329 6.45 2.11 -23.29
CA ASN A 329 5.40 2.79 -22.55
C ASN A 329 6.04 3.69 -21.50
N ARG A 330 5.88 4.99 -21.67
CA ARG A 330 6.52 6.03 -20.84
C ARG A 330 5.52 6.81 -19.99
N GLY A 331 4.28 6.36 -19.94
CA GLY A 331 3.25 7.04 -19.18
C GLY A 331 3.26 6.70 -17.70
N ALA A 332 2.44 7.41 -16.94
CA ALA A 332 2.14 7.09 -15.55
C ALA A 332 0.66 7.34 -15.28
N PHE A 333 0.13 6.59 -14.33
CA PHE A 333 -1.21 6.71 -13.79
C PHE A 333 -1.15 7.26 -12.37
N THR A 334 -2.18 7.99 -11.98
CA THR A 334 -2.48 8.25 -10.57
C THR A 334 -3.98 8.08 -10.37
N THR A 335 -4.36 7.47 -9.26
CA THR A 335 -5.75 7.50 -8.80
C THR A 335 -5.93 8.60 -7.76
N ASN A 336 -7.17 8.91 -7.41
CA ASN A 336 -7.52 9.98 -6.49
C ASN A 336 -8.72 9.58 -5.60
N LEU A 337 -9.10 10.46 -4.68
CA LEU A 337 -10.24 10.26 -3.78
C LEU A 337 -11.61 10.21 -4.47
N SER A 338 -11.78 10.80 -5.66
CA SER A 338 -13.10 10.94 -6.30
C SER A 338 -13.43 9.84 -7.32
N GLY A 339 -12.73 8.71 -7.28
CA GLY A 339 -13.00 7.56 -8.17
C GLY A 339 -12.52 7.74 -9.61
N VAL A 340 -11.61 8.68 -9.88
CA VAL A 340 -11.05 8.86 -11.22
C VAL A 340 -9.65 8.27 -11.37
N LEU A 341 -9.34 7.88 -12.60
CA LEU A 341 -8.01 7.48 -13.03
C LEU A 341 -7.43 8.56 -13.95
N TYR A 342 -6.30 9.14 -13.54
CA TYR A 342 -5.53 10.04 -14.38
C TYR A 342 -4.44 9.29 -15.13
N TYR A 343 -4.10 9.78 -16.33
CA TYR A 343 -2.96 9.31 -17.11
C TYR A 343 -2.18 10.47 -17.74
N ALA A 344 -0.85 10.42 -17.62
CA ALA A 344 0.07 11.20 -18.43
C ALA A 344 0.80 10.25 -19.38
N PRO A 345 0.79 10.47 -20.71
CA PRO A 345 1.35 9.52 -21.68
C PRO A 345 2.87 9.47 -21.73
N ASP A 346 3.55 10.48 -21.20
CA ASP A 346 5.00 10.54 -21.16
C ASP A 346 5.47 11.38 -19.96
N ILE A 347 6.09 10.74 -18.98
CA ILE A 347 6.65 11.39 -17.79
C ILE A 347 8.10 11.88 -17.99
N THR A 348 8.67 11.67 -19.17
CA THR A 348 10.05 12.08 -19.48
C THR A 348 10.11 13.50 -20.07
N VAL A 349 8.98 14.08 -20.47
CA VAL A 349 8.90 15.45 -20.99
C VAL A 349 8.85 16.48 -19.85
N THR A 350 9.22 17.73 -20.15
CA THR A 350 9.27 18.83 -19.16
C THR A 350 7.91 19.20 -18.58
N ASN A 351 6.82 19.02 -19.34
CA ASN A 351 5.46 19.34 -18.90
C ASN A 351 4.50 18.17 -19.20
N PRO A 352 4.52 17.12 -18.36
CA PRO A 352 3.62 15.98 -18.51
C PRO A 352 2.15 16.41 -18.49
N GLN A 353 1.37 15.94 -19.47
CA GLN A 353 -0.04 16.31 -19.63
C GLN A 353 -0.95 15.24 -19.04
N TRP A 354 -1.35 15.44 -17.79
CA TRP A 354 -2.33 14.60 -17.08
C TRP A 354 -3.75 14.83 -17.59
N ARG A 355 -4.55 13.77 -17.64
CA ARG A 355 -5.98 13.82 -18.00
C ARG A 355 -6.73 12.70 -17.31
N VAL A 356 -8.00 12.91 -16.99
CA VAL A 356 -8.90 11.84 -16.54
C VAL A 356 -9.15 10.91 -17.72
N VAL A 357 -8.88 9.61 -17.59
CA VAL A 357 -9.06 8.62 -18.65
C VAL A 357 -10.10 7.55 -18.31
N TYR A 358 -10.54 7.48 -17.05
CA TYR A 358 -11.56 6.55 -16.61
C TYR A 358 -12.18 7.03 -15.29
N ASP A 359 -13.41 6.59 -15.04
CA ASP A 359 -14.21 6.92 -13.86
C ASP A 359 -14.90 5.66 -13.32
N ASP A 360 -14.85 5.46 -12.00
CA ASP A 360 -15.34 4.26 -11.33
C ASP A 360 -16.86 4.10 -11.42
N LEU A 361 -17.61 5.17 -11.71
CA LEU A 361 -19.05 5.09 -11.98
C LEU A 361 -19.37 4.12 -13.12
N ASN A 362 -18.50 4.00 -14.13
CA ASN A 362 -18.68 3.03 -15.22
C ASN A 362 -18.76 1.59 -14.72
N ALA A 363 -17.94 1.23 -13.72
CA ALA A 363 -17.97 -0.10 -13.11
C ALA A 363 -19.15 -0.25 -12.15
N PHE A 364 -19.47 0.78 -11.36
CA PHE A 364 -20.63 0.75 -10.47
C PHE A 364 -21.94 0.59 -11.22
N GLN A 365 -22.15 1.27 -12.36
CA GLN A 365 -23.35 1.10 -13.19
C GLN A 365 -23.51 -0.33 -13.72
N ARG A 366 -22.38 -1.01 -14.00
CA ARG A 366 -22.38 -2.41 -14.43
C ARG A 366 -22.76 -3.37 -13.30
N LEU A 367 -22.28 -3.11 -12.08
CA LEU A 367 -22.56 -3.94 -10.91
C LEU A 367 -23.95 -3.69 -10.32
N PHE A 368 -24.39 -2.44 -10.29
CA PHE A 368 -25.59 -1.97 -9.61
C PHE A 368 -26.46 -1.11 -10.55
N PRO A 369 -27.17 -1.70 -11.52
CA PRO A 369 -27.91 -0.94 -12.53
C PRO A 369 -29.18 -0.23 -12.01
N GLU A 370 -29.71 -0.64 -10.85
CA GLU A 370 -30.92 -0.04 -10.27
C GLU A 370 -30.63 0.92 -9.10
N GLN A 371 -29.55 0.67 -8.35
CA GLN A 371 -29.16 1.43 -7.16
C GLN A 371 -27.67 1.76 -7.25
N THR A 372 -27.26 2.42 -8.32
CA THR A 372 -25.85 2.75 -8.54
C THR A 372 -25.35 3.67 -7.42
N PRO A 373 -24.24 3.30 -6.75
CA PRO A 373 -23.54 4.21 -5.84
C PRO A 373 -23.24 5.56 -6.47
N THR A 374 -23.17 6.60 -5.65
CA THR A 374 -23.03 7.98 -6.12
C THR A 374 -21.65 8.28 -6.69
N SER A 375 -20.65 7.40 -6.48
CA SER A 375 -19.27 7.52 -6.96
C SER A 375 -18.61 8.86 -6.59
N ILE A 376 -18.98 9.41 -5.43
CA ILE A 376 -18.41 10.65 -4.90
C ILE A 376 -17.64 10.28 -3.64
N VAL A 377 -16.31 10.41 -3.69
CA VAL A 377 -15.38 9.93 -2.64
C VAL A 377 -15.27 8.40 -2.57
N ASP A 378 -15.35 7.74 -3.72
CA ASP A 378 -15.18 6.30 -3.97
C ASP A 378 -13.77 5.97 -4.50
N GLY A 379 -12.81 6.87 -4.28
CA GLY A 379 -11.46 6.81 -4.81
C GLY A 379 -10.76 5.48 -4.63
N ALA A 380 -10.14 4.98 -5.69
CA ALA A 380 -9.41 3.73 -5.60
C ALA A 380 -8.23 3.88 -4.63
N SER A 381 -8.24 3.12 -3.55
CA SER A 381 -7.20 3.08 -2.54
C SER A 381 -5.93 2.39 -3.04
N TRP A 382 -6.06 1.55 -4.08
CA TRP A 382 -4.94 0.88 -4.71
C TRP A 382 -5.10 0.78 -6.22
N SER A 383 -4.01 0.93 -6.97
CA SER A 383 -3.98 0.74 -8.42
C SER A 383 -2.62 0.27 -8.90
N GLN A 384 -2.54 -0.79 -9.70
CA GLN A 384 -1.30 -1.28 -10.30
C GLN A 384 -1.48 -1.82 -11.72
N VAL A 385 -0.45 -1.66 -12.55
CA VAL A 385 -0.41 -2.18 -13.93
C VAL A 385 0.16 -3.60 -13.93
N SER A 386 -0.50 -4.52 -14.63
CA SER A 386 -0.01 -5.90 -14.81
C SER A 386 1.38 -5.89 -15.43
N PRO A 387 2.30 -6.81 -15.04
CA PRO A 387 3.68 -6.78 -15.54
C PRO A 387 3.79 -6.87 -17.08
N ASP A 388 2.79 -7.45 -17.76
CA ASP A 388 2.72 -7.52 -19.23
C ASP A 388 2.07 -6.28 -19.91
N ASP A 389 1.76 -5.21 -19.17
CA ASP A 389 1.14 -3.96 -19.63
C ASP A 389 -0.22 -4.14 -20.33
N ARG A 390 -0.97 -5.19 -19.99
CA ARG A 390 -2.29 -5.42 -20.59
C ARG A 390 -3.40 -4.83 -19.76
N TYR A 391 -3.28 -4.94 -18.44
CA TYR A 391 -4.35 -4.62 -17.52
C TYR A 391 -3.89 -3.61 -16.48
N LEU A 392 -4.83 -2.79 -16.02
CA LEU A 392 -4.69 -1.99 -14.80
C LEU A 392 -5.76 -2.48 -13.82
N TYR A 393 -5.32 -2.89 -12.64
CA TYR A 393 -6.19 -3.33 -11.56
C TYR A 393 -6.42 -2.17 -10.60
N ARG A 394 -7.65 -2.01 -10.12
CA ARG A 394 -8.01 -0.97 -9.14
C ARG A 394 -8.83 -1.58 -8.03
N LEU A 395 -8.55 -1.16 -6.80
CA LEU A 395 -9.31 -1.51 -5.62
C LEU A 395 -10.04 -0.25 -5.12
N ILE A 396 -11.36 -0.35 -5.02
CA ILE A 396 -12.25 0.73 -4.60
C ILE A 396 -12.79 0.37 -3.22
N PRO A 397 -12.60 1.20 -2.18
CA PRO A 397 -13.02 0.88 -0.81
C PRO A 397 -14.53 0.75 -0.63
N GLY A 398 -15.30 1.59 -1.33
CA GLY A 398 -16.74 1.71 -1.13
C GLY A 398 -17.40 2.53 -2.24
N GLY A 399 -18.72 2.64 -2.18
CA GLY A 399 -19.54 3.35 -3.17
C GLY A 399 -19.45 4.88 -3.08
N GLY A 400 -18.88 5.37 -1.98
CA GLY A 400 -18.71 6.79 -1.70
C GLY A 400 -19.89 7.40 -0.93
N VAL A 401 -19.75 8.68 -0.60
CA VAL A 401 -20.69 9.42 0.25
C VAL A 401 -22.04 9.56 -0.44
N GLY A 402 -23.10 9.17 0.27
CA GLY A 402 -24.48 9.29 -0.22
C GLY A 402 -24.95 8.15 -1.12
N SER A 403 -24.20 7.05 -1.19
CA SER A 403 -24.62 5.83 -1.89
C SER A 403 -25.98 5.33 -1.39
N PRO A 404 -26.88 4.81 -2.26
CA PRO A 404 -28.22 4.40 -1.87
C PRO A 404 -28.25 3.21 -0.89
N GLY A 405 -29.09 3.27 0.14
CA GLY A 405 -29.27 2.16 1.10
C GLY A 405 -27.96 1.75 1.79
N ASP A 406 -27.79 0.45 2.05
CA ASP A 406 -26.57 -0.11 2.65
C ASP A 406 -25.52 -0.52 1.59
N THR A 407 -25.62 -0.01 0.35
CA THR A 407 -24.78 -0.44 -0.80
C THR A 407 -23.41 0.22 -0.86
N ASP A 408 -22.82 0.56 0.29
CA ASP A 408 -21.42 1.02 0.38
C ASP A 408 -20.44 -0.15 0.16
N THR A 409 -20.57 -0.79 -1.00
CA THR A 409 -19.82 -1.98 -1.40
C THR A 409 -18.63 -1.54 -2.22
N GLY A 410 -17.44 -1.91 -1.79
CA GLY A 410 -16.22 -1.75 -2.56
C GLY A 410 -16.19 -2.66 -3.78
N MET A 411 -15.14 -2.54 -4.59
CA MET A 411 -14.94 -3.45 -5.72
C MET A 411 -13.48 -3.62 -6.07
N LEU A 412 -13.15 -4.80 -6.59
CA LEU A 412 -11.94 -5.00 -7.37
C LEU A 412 -12.32 -5.00 -8.85
N LEU A 413 -11.64 -4.18 -9.66
CA LEU A 413 -11.89 -4.10 -11.10
C LEU A 413 -10.62 -4.25 -11.93
N THR A 414 -10.84 -4.61 -13.20
CA THR A 414 -9.79 -4.77 -14.21
C THR A 414 -10.13 -3.91 -15.43
N LEU A 415 -9.21 -3.03 -15.81
CA LEU A 415 -9.26 -2.26 -17.05
C LEU A 415 -8.27 -2.82 -18.06
N ASP A 416 -8.68 -2.96 -19.32
CA ASP A 416 -7.74 -3.17 -20.44
C ASP A 416 -7.20 -1.82 -20.90
N ILE A 417 -5.90 -1.62 -20.77
CA ILE A 417 -5.22 -0.35 -21.03
C ILE A 417 -4.44 -0.35 -22.35
N ARG A 418 -4.47 -1.44 -23.12
CA ARG A 418 -3.58 -1.60 -24.29
C ARG A 418 -3.78 -0.51 -25.34
N LYS A 419 -5.03 -0.15 -25.63
CA LYS A 419 -5.34 0.90 -26.61
C LYS A 419 -4.80 2.26 -26.17
N LEU A 420 -4.93 2.57 -24.88
CA LEU A 420 -4.39 3.80 -24.29
C LEU A 420 -2.87 3.85 -24.40
N LEU A 421 -2.20 2.74 -24.06
CA LEU A 421 -0.74 2.65 -24.14
C LEU A 421 -0.23 2.69 -25.59
N ASP A 422 -0.90 2.00 -26.52
CA ASP A 422 -0.53 1.97 -27.94
C ASP A 422 -0.71 3.33 -28.64
N ALA A 423 -1.59 4.20 -28.13
CA ALA A 423 -1.72 5.58 -28.61
C ALA A 423 -0.49 6.44 -28.25
N GLY A 424 0.30 6.06 -27.25
CA GLY A 424 1.54 6.75 -26.84
C GLY A 424 1.31 8.25 -26.55
N ARG A 425 2.13 9.12 -27.13
CA ARG A 425 1.94 10.59 -27.01
C ARG A 425 0.69 11.10 -27.73
N GLY A 426 0.09 10.29 -28.60
CA GLY A 426 -1.09 10.62 -29.41
C GLY A 426 -2.43 10.43 -28.69
N VAL A 427 -2.43 10.06 -27.41
CA VAL A 427 -3.64 9.80 -26.62
C VAL A 427 -4.66 10.92 -26.77
N LYS A 428 -5.90 10.53 -27.07
CA LYS A 428 -7.08 11.37 -27.18
C LYS A 428 -8.03 11.18 -26.01
N CYS A 429 -8.09 9.97 -25.44
CA CYS A 429 -8.94 9.68 -24.30
C CYS A 429 -8.88 10.77 -23.23
N ARG A 430 -10.05 11.31 -22.92
CA ARG A 430 -10.28 12.21 -21.81
C ARG A 430 -11.74 12.12 -21.40
N ILE A 431 -12.02 11.99 -20.11
CA ILE A 431 -13.37 12.17 -19.58
C ILE A 431 -13.60 13.67 -19.40
N ASP A 432 -14.40 14.31 -20.25
CA ASP A 432 -14.66 15.75 -20.22
C ASP A 432 -16.14 16.14 -20.31
N THR A 433 -17.04 15.17 -20.37
CA THR A 433 -18.49 15.37 -20.26
C THR A 433 -19.11 14.51 -19.15
N VAL A 434 -20.26 14.93 -18.63
CA VAL A 434 -20.97 14.19 -17.57
C VAL A 434 -21.42 12.81 -18.08
N GLU A 435 -21.77 12.72 -19.36
CA GLU A 435 -22.18 11.49 -20.02
C GLU A 435 -21.04 10.46 -20.08
N GLU A 436 -19.79 10.91 -20.26
CA GLU A 436 -18.62 10.04 -20.37
C GLU A 436 -18.24 9.36 -19.05
N ILE A 437 -18.59 9.96 -17.90
CA ILE A 437 -18.33 9.42 -16.55
C ILE A 437 -18.87 7.99 -16.45
N GLY A 438 -20.16 7.78 -16.77
CA GLY A 438 -20.78 6.46 -16.74
C GLY A 438 -20.45 5.60 -17.97
N ALA A 439 -20.12 6.21 -19.11
CA ALA A 439 -19.86 5.49 -20.35
C ALA A 439 -18.44 4.88 -20.43
N GLY A 440 -17.49 5.36 -19.61
CA GLY A 440 -16.08 4.96 -19.68
C GLY A 440 -15.29 5.69 -20.78
N GLY A 441 -15.72 6.91 -21.14
CA GLY A 441 -15.12 7.74 -22.18
C GLY A 441 -15.70 7.53 -23.59
N ALA A 442 -15.57 8.54 -24.44
CA ALA A 442 -16.06 8.49 -25.82
C ALA A 442 -14.97 8.10 -26.83
N GLU A 443 -13.68 8.33 -26.51
CA GLU A 443 -12.59 8.04 -27.43
C GLU A 443 -12.24 6.56 -27.49
N ARG A 444 -11.77 6.14 -28.67
CA ARG A 444 -11.44 4.74 -28.95
C ARG A 444 -10.25 4.20 -28.17
N ASP A 445 -9.38 5.08 -27.70
CA ASP A 445 -8.18 4.75 -26.94
C ASP A 445 -8.41 4.79 -25.43
N CYS A 446 -9.63 5.05 -24.95
CA CYS A 446 -9.93 4.95 -23.53
C CYS A 446 -9.77 3.51 -23.01
N PRO A 447 -9.32 3.34 -21.75
CA PRO A 447 -9.37 2.06 -21.06
C PRO A 447 -10.77 1.46 -21.12
N SER A 448 -10.85 0.15 -21.28
CA SER A 448 -12.15 -0.54 -21.27
C SER A 448 -12.29 -1.43 -20.05
N LEU A 449 -13.43 -1.33 -19.36
CA LEU A 449 -13.78 -2.22 -18.25
C LEU A 449 -13.89 -3.67 -18.73
N VAL A 450 -13.05 -4.54 -18.18
CA VAL A 450 -13.03 -5.97 -18.48
C VAL A 450 -13.87 -6.74 -17.48
N SER A 451 -13.67 -6.46 -16.20
CA SER A 451 -14.27 -7.19 -15.09
C SER A 451 -14.37 -6.28 -13.87
N ALA A 452 -15.40 -6.47 -13.08
CA ALA A 452 -15.56 -5.88 -11.76
C ALA A 452 -16.23 -6.93 -10.88
N VAL A 453 -15.75 -7.09 -9.65
CA VAL A 453 -16.35 -7.95 -8.63
C VAL A 453 -16.61 -7.12 -7.38
N PRO A 454 -17.82 -7.19 -6.80
CA PRO A 454 -18.11 -6.49 -5.56
C PRO A 454 -17.30 -7.09 -4.41
N ILE A 455 -16.91 -6.25 -3.46
CA ILE A 455 -16.33 -6.64 -2.17
C ILE A 455 -17.27 -6.08 -1.11
N GLU A 456 -18.13 -6.95 -0.59
CA GLU A 456 -19.08 -6.59 0.45
C GLU A 456 -18.35 -6.38 1.77
N ASP A 457 -18.15 -5.12 2.13
CA ASP A 457 -17.69 -4.69 3.44
C ASP A 457 -18.62 -3.57 3.91
N LEU A 458 -19.50 -3.87 4.87
CA LEU A 458 -20.46 -2.90 5.40
C LEU A 458 -19.85 -1.98 6.47
N THR A 459 -18.53 -2.06 6.67
CA THR A 459 -17.80 -1.19 7.59
C THR A 459 -17.27 0.06 6.86
N PRO A 460 -17.02 1.18 7.57
CA PRO A 460 -16.64 2.45 6.94
C PRO A 460 -15.21 2.51 6.38
N GLY A 461 -14.38 1.46 6.59
CA GLY A 461 -13.00 1.38 6.10
C GLY A 461 -12.85 0.72 4.72
N GLY A 462 -13.68 -0.28 4.43
CA GLY A 462 -13.72 -0.97 3.14
C GLY A 462 -12.39 -1.63 2.72
N ALA A 463 -12.36 -2.06 1.46
CA ALA A 463 -11.16 -2.66 0.86
C ALA A 463 -10.10 -1.60 0.53
N HIS A 464 -8.87 -1.76 1.03
CA HIS A 464 -7.91 -0.66 1.01
C HIS A 464 -6.56 -0.95 0.35
N TRP A 465 -6.04 -2.18 0.48
CA TRP A 465 -4.77 -2.54 -0.16
C TRP A 465 -4.88 -3.84 -0.94
N ALA A 466 -4.05 -3.98 -1.97
CA ALA A 466 -3.98 -5.19 -2.76
C ALA A 466 -2.55 -5.55 -3.16
N ALA A 467 -2.37 -6.82 -3.53
CA ALA A 467 -1.11 -7.34 -4.06
C ALA A 467 -1.38 -8.19 -5.31
N MET A 468 -0.56 -8.02 -6.33
CA MET A 468 -0.58 -8.90 -7.50
C MET A 468 0.34 -10.10 -7.27
N ASP A 469 -0.15 -11.28 -7.60
CA ASP A 469 0.67 -12.48 -7.67
C ASP A 469 1.46 -12.51 -8.99
N ASN A 470 2.76 -12.25 -8.89
CA ASN A 470 3.73 -12.30 -9.96
C ASN A 470 4.48 -13.65 -10.02
N PHE A 471 3.98 -14.72 -9.41
CA PHE A 471 4.63 -16.04 -9.39
C PHE A 471 3.83 -17.11 -10.13
N GLN A 472 4.55 -18.02 -10.80
CA GLN A 472 3.97 -19.22 -11.39
C GLN A 472 4.86 -20.42 -11.17
N ILE A 473 4.28 -21.58 -10.90
CA ILE A 473 5.02 -22.84 -10.79
C ILE A 473 5.41 -23.37 -12.18
N GLY A 474 6.70 -23.66 -12.38
CA GLY A 474 7.24 -24.22 -13.61
C GLY A 474 7.30 -25.77 -13.61
N PRO A 475 7.67 -26.40 -14.75
CA PRO A 475 7.70 -27.86 -14.92
C PRO A 475 8.61 -28.65 -13.94
N GLY A 476 9.54 -27.98 -13.24
CA GLY A 476 10.39 -28.57 -12.19
C GLY A 476 9.88 -28.36 -10.76
N GLY A 477 8.67 -27.81 -10.62
CA GLY A 477 8.07 -27.46 -9.34
C GLY A 477 8.72 -26.26 -8.65
N PHE A 478 9.60 -25.51 -9.33
CA PHE A 478 10.14 -24.22 -8.89
C PHE A 478 9.22 -23.10 -9.36
N TYR A 479 9.08 -22.07 -8.54
CA TYR A 479 8.45 -20.83 -8.96
C TYR A 479 9.36 -20.09 -9.94
N LYS A 480 8.73 -19.27 -10.78
CA LYS A 480 9.37 -18.24 -11.59
C LYS A 480 8.55 -16.97 -11.49
N GLU A 481 9.20 -15.83 -11.65
CA GLU A 481 8.49 -14.57 -11.86
C GLU A 481 7.75 -14.62 -13.21
N ALA A 482 6.53 -14.13 -13.21
CA ALA A 482 5.61 -14.23 -14.32
C ALA A 482 5.10 -12.86 -14.73
N GLU A 483 5.03 -12.63 -16.04
CA GLU A 483 4.49 -11.38 -16.57
C GLU A 483 2.96 -11.29 -16.44
N GLN A 484 2.31 -12.42 -16.21
CA GLN A 484 0.85 -12.52 -16.11
C GLN A 484 0.41 -12.72 -14.67
N THR A 485 -0.28 -11.72 -14.13
CA THR A 485 -0.98 -11.79 -12.85
C THR A 485 -2.09 -12.84 -12.93
N ARG A 486 -2.06 -13.82 -12.02
CA ARG A 486 -3.06 -14.90 -11.93
C ARG A 486 -3.94 -14.83 -10.71
N ARG A 487 -3.49 -14.10 -9.69
CA ARG A 487 -4.26 -13.81 -8.49
C ARG A 487 -4.02 -12.39 -8.03
N ILE A 488 -5.01 -11.85 -7.36
CA ILE A 488 -4.91 -10.61 -6.60
C ILE A 488 -5.36 -10.90 -5.18
N ALA A 489 -4.55 -10.50 -4.22
CA ALA A 489 -4.93 -10.49 -2.82
C ALA A 489 -5.43 -9.11 -2.44
N VAL A 490 -6.41 -9.04 -1.54
CA VAL A 490 -7.01 -7.79 -1.04
C VAL A 490 -7.10 -7.86 0.48
N SER A 491 -6.82 -6.74 1.15
CA SER A 491 -7.02 -6.53 2.58
C SER A 491 -7.94 -5.34 2.85
N ASN A 492 -8.75 -5.45 3.91
CA ASN A 492 -9.80 -4.51 4.25
C ASN A 492 -9.49 -3.79 5.58
N TYR A 493 -8.69 -2.73 5.51
CA TYR A 493 -8.37 -1.85 6.63
C TYR A 493 -7.79 -0.53 6.12
N PHE A 494 -8.22 0.62 6.68
CA PHE A 494 -7.71 1.94 6.30
C PHE A 494 -6.70 2.51 7.30
N LEU A 495 -7.16 3.15 8.37
CA LEU A 495 -6.28 3.80 9.37
C LEU A 495 -7.02 3.95 10.70
N ALA A 496 -6.45 3.44 11.79
CA ALA A 496 -7.08 3.39 13.12
C ALA A 496 -7.52 4.77 13.59
N ALA A 497 -6.64 5.75 13.44
CA ALA A 497 -6.79 7.09 13.95
C ALA A 497 -7.98 7.86 13.33
N THR A 498 -8.51 7.39 12.20
CA THR A 498 -9.69 7.97 11.56
C THR A 498 -11.02 7.47 12.11
N GLY A 499 -10.99 6.40 12.93
CA GLY A 499 -12.19 5.67 13.36
C GLY A 499 -12.86 4.86 12.24
N ARG A 500 -12.28 4.79 11.04
CA ARG A 500 -12.76 3.98 9.92
C ARG A 500 -12.03 2.63 9.90
N GLY A 501 -12.63 1.63 10.53
CA GLY A 501 -12.18 0.23 10.48
C GLY A 501 -12.81 -0.52 9.30
N GLY A 502 -12.06 -1.46 8.73
CA GLY A 502 -12.56 -2.45 7.77
C GLY A 502 -13.11 -3.69 8.48
N ASN A 503 -13.63 -4.68 7.74
CA ASN A 503 -14.02 -5.97 8.33
C ASN A 503 -12.82 -6.91 8.67
N HIS A 504 -11.59 -6.44 8.42
CA HIS A 504 -10.31 -7.12 8.68
C HIS A 504 -10.21 -8.50 8.01
N GLU A 505 -10.79 -8.64 6.82
CA GLU A 505 -10.63 -9.83 6.00
C GLU A 505 -9.54 -9.64 4.94
N LEU A 506 -8.88 -10.76 4.65
CA LEU A 506 -7.96 -10.89 3.54
C LEU A 506 -8.54 -11.88 2.54
N CYS A 507 -8.82 -11.42 1.32
CA CYS A 507 -9.44 -12.23 0.27
C CYS A 507 -8.48 -12.46 -0.91
N LEU A 508 -8.67 -13.57 -1.64
CA LEU A 508 -7.99 -13.85 -2.90
C LEU A 508 -8.99 -13.86 -4.05
N PHE A 509 -8.58 -13.30 -5.18
CA PHE A 509 -9.32 -13.29 -6.44
C PHE A 509 -8.48 -13.92 -7.53
N ASN A 510 -9.05 -14.83 -8.31
CA ASN A 510 -8.44 -15.38 -9.51
C ASN A 510 -8.55 -14.40 -10.67
N VAL A 511 -7.49 -14.33 -11.47
CA VAL A 511 -7.43 -13.56 -12.72
C VAL A 511 -7.27 -14.51 -13.91
N SER A 512 -8.25 -14.52 -14.81
CA SER A 512 -8.16 -15.28 -16.06
C SER A 512 -7.17 -14.64 -17.05
N LEU A 513 -6.80 -15.37 -18.10
CA LEU A 513 -5.98 -14.83 -19.21
C LEU A 513 -6.59 -13.58 -19.88
N GLY A 514 -7.92 -13.47 -19.84
CA GLY A 514 -8.69 -12.37 -20.39
C GLY A 514 -8.92 -11.22 -19.41
N GLY A 515 -8.38 -11.28 -18.18
CA GLY A 515 -8.56 -10.27 -17.15
C GLY A 515 -9.88 -10.38 -16.37
N GLN A 516 -10.67 -11.44 -16.58
CA GLN A 516 -11.85 -11.71 -15.74
C GLN A 516 -11.45 -12.08 -14.31
N LEU A 517 -12.12 -11.46 -13.35
CA LEU A 517 -11.97 -11.67 -11.92
C LEU A 517 -13.01 -12.65 -11.38
N SER A 518 -12.62 -13.46 -10.40
CA SER A 518 -13.55 -14.30 -9.64
C SER A 518 -12.99 -14.58 -8.25
N PRO A 519 -13.79 -14.52 -7.17
CA PRO A 519 -13.34 -14.92 -5.84
C PRO A 519 -12.69 -16.31 -5.82
N ASP A 520 -11.66 -16.50 -5.01
CA ASP A 520 -11.08 -17.82 -4.74
C ASP A 520 -11.79 -18.48 -3.55
N GLU A 521 -12.88 -19.18 -3.86
CA GLU A 521 -13.66 -19.95 -2.89
C GLU A 521 -12.88 -21.05 -2.16
N GLY A 522 -11.69 -21.42 -2.65
CA GLY A 522 -10.82 -22.40 -2.01
C GLY A 522 -9.94 -21.80 -0.91
N PHE A 523 -9.72 -20.48 -0.92
CA PHE A 523 -8.91 -19.78 0.07
C PHE A 523 -9.77 -19.48 1.30
N ARG A 524 -9.66 -20.34 2.32
CA ARG A 524 -10.56 -20.36 3.48
C ARG A 524 -9.84 -20.22 4.81
N ASP A 525 -10.44 -19.44 5.69
CA ASP A 525 -10.01 -19.26 7.08
C ASP A 525 -9.97 -20.62 7.81
N GLU A 526 -8.92 -20.82 8.59
CA GLU A 526 -8.67 -22.07 9.30
C GLU A 526 -9.63 -22.32 10.47
N HIS A 527 -10.30 -21.28 10.98
CA HIS A 527 -11.24 -21.36 12.11
C HIS A 527 -12.69 -21.30 11.65
N ARG A 528 -13.02 -20.41 10.71
CA ARG A 528 -14.38 -20.21 10.20
C ARG A 528 -14.74 -21.14 9.04
N HIS A 529 -13.74 -21.64 8.30
CA HIS A 529 -13.92 -22.43 7.07
C HIS A 529 -14.72 -21.73 5.96
N THR A 530 -14.87 -20.41 6.06
CA THR A 530 -15.45 -19.52 5.05
C THR A 530 -14.36 -18.98 4.13
N PRO A 531 -14.68 -18.53 2.91
CA PRO A 531 -13.74 -17.81 2.06
C PRO A 531 -13.10 -16.62 2.79
N CYS A 532 -11.91 -16.23 2.34
CA CYS A 532 -11.06 -15.22 2.96
C CYS A 532 -10.46 -15.67 4.30
N VAL A 533 -9.36 -15.03 4.71
CA VAL A 533 -8.71 -15.22 6.02
C VAL A 533 -9.10 -14.05 6.89
N ASN A 534 -9.69 -14.32 8.06
CA ASN A 534 -10.29 -13.28 8.88
C ASN A 534 -9.39 -12.98 10.09
N PHE A 535 -9.00 -11.71 10.24
CA PHE A 535 -8.11 -11.24 11.30
C PHE A 535 -8.85 -10.84 12.58
N ASN A 536 -10.18 -10.84 12.58
CA ASN A 536 -10.99 -10.77 13.80
C ASN A 536 -11.07 -12.15 14.46
N ARG A 537 -10.02 -12.55 15.18
CA ARG A 537 -9.89 -13.86 15.83
C ARG A 537 -9.34 -13.73 17.24
N ALA A 538 -9.68 -14.68 18.11
CA ALA A 538 -9.28 -14.64 19.51
C ALA A 538 -7.81 -15.02 19.76
N THR A 539 -7.23 -15.83 18.87
CA THR A 539 -5.91 -16.43 19.07
C THR A 539 -5.10 -16.46 17.78
N TRP A 540 -3.80 -16.27 17.94
CA TRP A 540 -2.78 -16.37 16.90
C TRP A 540 -1.72 -17.41 17.30
N PRO A 541 -0.81 -17.81 16.39
CA PRO A 541 0.36 -18.60 16.75
C PRO A 541 1.18 -18.01 17.91
N HIS A 542 1.19 -16.69 18.08
CA HIS A 542 1.87 -15.98 19.16
C HIS A 542 1.05 -15.82 20.46
N GLY A 543 -0.19 -16.33 20.52
CA GLY A 543 -1.00 -16.31 21.74
C GLY A 543 -2.38 -15.68 21.56
N ALA A 544 -3.08 -15.49 22.69
CA ALA A 544 -4.44 -14.96 22.74
C ALA A 544 -4.46 -13.42 22.77
N THR A 545 -4.00 -12.80 21.67
CA THR A 545 -3.83 -11.34 21.54
C THR A 545 -5.02 -10.64 20.87
N GLY A 546 -6.04 -11.39 20.43
CA GLY A 546 -7.28 -10.82 19.89
C GLY A 546 -7.19 -10.36 18.43
N ASN A 547 -8.07 -9.44 18.06
CA ASN A 547 -8.25 -9.01 16.66
C ASN A 547 -7.04 -8.23 16.15
N ALA A 548 -6.78 -8.33 14.84
CA ALA A 548 -5.72 -7.57 14.19
C ALA A 548 -6.23 -6.93 12.89
N ARG A 549 -5.45 -5.95 12.39
CA ARG A 549 -5.80 -5.05 11.29
C ARG A 549 -4.78 -5.17 10.17
N PRO A 550 -5.01 -6.05 9.17
CA PRO A 550 -4.08 -6.25 8.08
C PRO A 550 -4.20 -5.10 7.07
N HIS A 551 -3.09 -4.40 6.80
CA HIS A 551 -3.02 -3.37 5.77
C HIS A 551 -2.19 -3.83 4.58
N GLY A 552 -0.89 -3.54 4.57
CA GLY A 552 0.02 -3.90 3.50
C GLY A 552 0.14 -5.41 3.36
N ILE A 553 -0.09 -5.92 2.15
CA ILE A 553 0.04 -7.33 1.80
C ILE A 553 0.97 -7.51 0.61
N LEU A 554 1.66 -8.66 0.55
CA LEU A 554 2.68 -8.94 -0.45
C LEU A 554 2.82 -10.44 -0.73
N PHE A 555 2.77 -10.85 -2.00
CA PHE A 555 3.10 -12.22 -2.40
C PHE A 555 4.61 -12.42 -2.35
N ALA A 556 5.07 -13.56 -1.82
CA ALA A 556 6.48 -13.91 -1.83
C ALA A 556 6.74 -15.42 -1.79
N VAL A 557 7.94 -15.80 -2.22
CA VAL A 557 8.43 -17.18 -2.25
C VAL A 557 9.80 -17.21 -1.59
N ALA A 558 10.18 -18.31 -0.94
CA ALA A 558 11.55 -18.45 -0.46
C ALA A 558 12.55 -18.42 -1.64
N ASP A 559 13.71 -17.78 -1.48
CA ASP A 559 14.71 -17.66 -2.55
C ASP A 559 15.15 -19.02 -3.13
N ALA A 560 15.19 -20.05 -2.29
CA ALA A 560 15.53 -21.41 -2.66
C ALA A 560 14.46 -22.10 -3.54
N ASP A 561 13.22 -21.58 -3.51
CA ASP A 561 12.06 -22.15 -4.19
C ASP A 561 11.75 -21.49 -5.54
N ILE A 562 12.55 -20.49 -5.95
CA ILE A 562 12.43 -19.75 -7.22
C ILE A 562 13.67 -19.90 -8.12
N ARG A 563 13.48 -20.08 -9.44
CA ARG A 563 14.56 -20.28 -10.43
C ARG A 563 14.41 -19.48 -11.71
#